data_AF-A0A7C7ZHV4-F1
#
_entry.id   AF-A0A7C7ZHV4-F1
#
_cell.length_a   1.000
_cell.length_b   1.000
_cell.length_c   1.000
_cell.angle_alpha   90.00
_cell.angle_beta   90.00
_cell.angle_gamma   90.00
#
_symmetry.space_group_name_H-M   'P 1'
#
loop_
_entity.id
_entity.type
_entity.pdbx_description
1 polymer ?
#
loop_
_entity_poly.entity_id
_entity_poly.type
_entity_poly.pdbx_seq_one_letter_code
_entity_poly.pdbx_strand_id
1 'polypeptide(L)'
;QDLKEISKVVVGNGLDAKTTLGPVISKEAKERILKDIDTALAEGAELLVDGRNPKIDSEGYFLAPTILDKVKPETTMAKKEIFGPVIGLMQVSTLD
;
A
#
# COMPACT_ATOMS: atom_id res chain seq x y z
N GLN A 1 -7.37 -6.08 -13.44
CA GLN A 1 -8.04 -7.17 -12.68
C GLN A 1 -7.72 -7.07 -11.18
N ASP A 2 -6.70 -6.30 -10.86
CA ASP A 2 -6.01 -6.09 -9.59
C ASP A 2 -6.90 -5.49 -8.49
N LEU A 3 -7.80 -4.57 -8.87
CA LEU A 3 -8.79 -4.00 -7.94
C LEU A 3 -9.77 -5.04 -7.39
N LYS A 4 -10.13 -6.07 -8.17
CA LYS A 4 -11.04 -7.14 -7.70
C LYS A 4 -10.34 -8.08 -6.73
N GLU A 5 -9.05 -8.35 -6.93
CA GLU A 5 -8.26 -9.20 -6.04
C GLU A 5 -8.02 -8.51 -4.69
N ILE A 6 -7.77 -7.19 -4.71
CA ILE A 6 -7.58 -6.41 -3.47
C ILE A 6 -8.82 -6.42 -2.56
N SER A 7 -10.03 -6.48 -3.14
CA SER A 7 -11.27 -6.56 -2.35
C SER A 7 -11.40 -7.84 -1.52
N LYS A 8 -10.61 -8.88 -1.83
CA LYS A 8 -10.59 -10.15 -1.09
C LYS A 8 -9.59 -10.15 0.06
N VAL A 9 -8.75 -9.12 0.19
CA VAL A 9 -7.75 -9.04 1.25
C VAL A 9 -8.44 -8.77 2.58
N VAL A 10 -8.31 -9.71 3.51
CA VAL A 10 -8.78 -9.59 4.89
C VAL A 10 -7.59 -9.19 5.75
N VAL A 11 -7.60 -7.94 6.19
CA VAL A 11 -6.62 -7.42 7.14
C VAL A 11 -7.06 -7.82 8.54
N GLY A 12 -6.14 -8.30 9.38
CA GLY A 12 -6.52 -8.77 10.71
C GLY A 12 -5.38 -9.42 11.47
N ASN A 13 -5.71 -10.05 12.60
CA ASN A 13 -4.75 -10.75 13.44
C ASN A 13 -4.16 -11.95 12.68
N GLY A 14 -2.83 -12.09 12.67
CA GLY A 14 -2.13 -13.18 11.97
C GLY A 14 -2.42 -14.58 12.51
N LEU A 15 -3.05 -14.70 13.69
CA LEU A 15 -3.51 -15.98 14.25
C LEU A 15 -4.91 -16.40 13.74
N ASP A 16 -5.66 -15.49 13.09
CA ASP A 16 -6.94 -15.82 12.48
C ASP A 16 -6.71 -16.44 11.10
N ALA A 17 -7.25 -17.64 10.87
CA ALA A 17 -7.15 -18.35 9.59
C ALA A 17 -7.79 -17.62 8.40
N LYS A 18 -8.67 -16.63 8.66
CA LYS A 18 -9.29 -15.79 7.64
C LYS A 18 -8.42 -14.59 7.28
N THR A 19 -7.44 -14.22 8.10
CA THR A 19 -6.54 -13.10 7.83
C THR A 19 -5.62 -13.44 6.68
N THR A 20 -5.62 -12.59 5.66
CA THR A 20 -4.68 -12.69 4.54
C THR A 20 -3.57 -11.65 4.62
N LEU A 21 -3.75 -10.60 5.43
CA LEU A 21 -2.75 -9.55 5.65
C LEU A 21 -2.64 -9.21 7.14
N GLY A 22 -1.50 -9.51 7.73
CA GLY A 22 -1.17 -9.17 9.12
C GLY A 22 -0.70 -7.73 9.31
N PRO A 23 -0.35 -7.34 10.55
CA PRO A 23 0.22 -6.03 10.84
C PRO A 23 1.65 -5.91 10.29
N VAL A 24 2.13 -4.68 10.12
CA VAL A 24 3.56 -4.44 9.91
C VAL A 24 4.34 -4.59 11.21
N ILE A 25 5.65 -4.81 11.09
CA ILE A 25 6.53 -5.23 12.19
C ILE A 25 6.64 -4.20 13.34
N SER A 26 6.54 -2.90 13.04
CA SER A 26 6.73 -1.84 14.04
C SER A 26 5.96 -0.57 13.68
N LYS A 27 5.81 0.32 14.68
CA LYS A 27 5.25 1.66 14.49
C LYS A 27 6.05 2.46 13.47
N GLU A 28 7.37 2.42 13.58
CA GLU A 28 8.29 3.13 12.70
C GLU A 28 8.15 2.67 11.24
N ALA A 29 7.97 1.36 11.01
CA ALA A 29 7.70 0.84 9.68
C ALA A 29 6.38 1.37 9.12
N LYS A 30 5.32 1.39 9.94
CA LYS A 30 4.02 1.97 9.56
C LYS A 30 4.15 3.45 9.20
N GLU A 31 4.80 4.24 10.05
CA GLU A 31 4.99 5.68 9.84
C GLU A 31 5.82 5.97 8.58
N ARG A 32 6.86 5.17 8.32
CA ARG A 32 7.64 5.25 7.07
C ARG A 32 6.77 4.99 5.85
N ILE A 33 5.96 3.92 5.85
CA ILE A 33 5.09 3.58 4.73
C ILE A 33 4.07 4.69 4.49
N LEU A 34 3.45 5.24 5.54
CA LEU A 34 2.52 6.37 5.44
C LEU A 34 3.19 7.58 4.80
N LYS A 35 4.39 7.93 5.25
CA LYS A 35 5.16 9.05 4.69
C LYS A 35 5.53 8.82 3.23
N ASP A 36 5.91 7.60 2.86
CA ASP A 36 6.24 7.27 1.48
C ASP A 36 4.99 7.36 0.57
N ILE A 37 3.80 6.97 1.06
CA ILE A 37 2.52 7.19 0.35
C ILE A 37 2.24 8.68 0.17
N ASP A 38 2.35 9.49 1.22
CA ASP A 38 2.11 10.93 1.13
C ASP A 38 3.10 11.62 0.18
N THR A 39 4.35 11.15 0.16
CA THR A 39 5.38 11.63 -0.78
C THR A 39 4.99 11.31 -2.21
N ALA A 40 4.53 10.09 -2.50
CA ALA A 40 4.09 9.71 -3.84
C ALA A 40 2.90 10.56 -4.32
N LEU A 41 1.95 10.86 -3.43
CA LEU A 41 0.83 11.76 -3.73
C LEU A 41 1.32 13.18 -4.04
N ALA A 42 2.29 13.69 -3.29
CA ALA A 42 2.91 14.99 -3.55
C ALA A 42 3.71 15.02 -4.87
N GLU A 43 4.28 13.89 -5.28
CA GLU A 43 4.97 13.72 -6.58
C GLU A 43 4.00 13.53 -7.76
N GLY A 44 2.69 13.54 -7.51
CA GLY A 44 1.63 13.52 -8.51
C GLY A 44 1.04 12.15 -8.81
N ALA A 45 1.27 11.15 -7.96
CA ALA A 45 0.52 9.90 -7.99
C ALA A 45 -0.93 10.14 -7.52
N GLU A 46 -1.85 9.30 -8.00
CA GLU A 46 -3.26 9.32 -7.62
C GLU A 46 -3.60 8.14 -6.72
N LEU A 47 -4.40 8.37 -5.68
CA LEU A 47 -4.82 7.32 -4.76
C LEU A 47 -6.05 6.59 -5.32
N LEU A 48 -5.88 5.33 -5.76
CA LEU A 48 -7.00 4.49 -6.22
C LEU A 48 -7.64 3.71 -5.06
N VAL A 49 -6.81 3.20 -4.15
CA VAL A 49 -7.25 2.48 -2.95
C VAL A 49 -6.48 3.02 -1.76
N ASP A 50 -7.19 3.53 -0.76
CA ASP A 50 -6.58 4.05 0.47
C ASP A 50 -6.58 3.01 1.58
N GLY A 51 -5.41 2.40 1.80
CA GLY A 51 -5.19 1.41 2.84
C GLY A 51 -4.58 1.97 4.14
N ARG A 52 -4.43 3.29 4.28
CA ARG A 52 -3.63 3.89 5.37
C ARG A 52 -4.24 3.70 6.76
N ASN A 53 -5.56 3.59 6.87
CA ASN A 53 -6.26 3.51 8.15
C ASN A 53 -7.36 2.44 8.17
N PRO A 54 -6.99 1.14 8.16
CA PRO A 54 -7.96 0.06 8.23
C PRO A 54 -8.63 0.04 9.61
N LYS A 55 -9.94 -0.20 9.64
CA LYS A 55 -10.69 -0.40 10.89
C LYS A 55 -10.56 -1.85 11.33
N ILE A 56 -9.60 -2.11 12.23
CA ILE A 56 -9.33 -3.44 12.78
C ILE A 56 -9.56 -3.40 14.28
N ASP A 57 -10.37 -4.31 14.79
CA ASP A 57 -10.62 -4.49 16.23
C ASP A 57 -9.52 -5.35 16.86
N SER A 58 -8.27 -4.90 16.75
CA SER A 58 -7.08 -5.57 17.30
C SER A 58 -5.96 -4.56 17.49
N GLU A 59 -5.13 -4.79 18.50
CA GLU A 59 -3.89 -4.03 18.66
C GLU A 59 -2.86 -4.45 17.61
N GLY A 60 -2.11 -3.47 17.08
CA GLY A 60 -1.07 -3.70 16.08
C GLY A 60 -0.93 -2.57 15.07
N TYR A 61 0.11 -2.64 14.25
CA TYR A 61 0.42 -1.65 13.23
C TYR A 61 -0.19 -2.07 11.89
N PHE A 62 -1.51 -1.98 11.78
CA PHE A 62 -2.21 -2.40 10.57
C PHE A 62 -2.14 -1.34 9.47
N LEU A 63 -1.91 -1.83 8.25
CA LEU A 63 -2.09 -1.13 6.98
C LEU A 63 -2.86 -2.09 6.06
N ALA A 64 -3.82 -1.56 5.33
CA ALA A 64 -4.50 -2.25 4.26
C ALA A 64 -3.78 -2.01 2.92
N PRO A 65 -4.08 -2.81 1.88
CA PRO A 65 -3.56 -2.58 0.54
C PRO A 65 -3.84 -1.16 0.07
N THR A 66 -2.79 -0.48 -0.39
CA THR A 66 -2.87 0.86 -0.99
C THR A 66 -2.45 0.75 -2.45
N ILE A 67 -3.25 1.34 -3.35
CA ILE A 67 -2.90 1.40 -4.78
C ILE A 67 -2.75 2.86 -5.16
N LEU A 68 -1.59 3.16 -5.75
CA LEU A 68 -1.26 4.44 -6.34
C LEU A 68 -1.20 4.28 -7.86
N ASP A 69 -1.88 5.16 -8.58
CA ASP A 69 -1.84 5.24 -10.04
C ASP A 69 -1.05 6.46 -10.51
N LYS A 70 -0.73 6.51 -11.80
CA LYS A 70 0.07 7.57 -12.43
C LYS A 70 1.43 7.78 -11.76
N VAL A 71 2.01 6.70 -11.24
CA VAL A 71 3.36 6.74 -10.70
C VAL A 71 4.32 7.01 -11.85
N LYS A 72 5.18 8.04 -11.71
CA LYS A 72 6.18 8.38 -12.74
C LYS A 72 7.52 7.71 -12.41
N PRO A 73 8.34 7.36 -13.43
CA PRO A 73 9.63 6.68 -13.21
C PRO A 73 10.60 7.46 -12.34
N GLU A 74 10.47 8.79 -12.37
CA GLU A 74 11.33 9.71 -11.62
C GLU A 74 10.94 9.89 -10.15
N THR A 75 9.76 9.43 -9.73
CA THR A 75 9.28 9.51 -8.34
C THR A 75 10.09 8.65 -7.38
N THR A 76 10.06 9.03 -6.10
CA THR A 76 10.69 8.28 -5.03
C THR A 76 10.09 6.87 -4.93
N MET A 77 8.78 6.76 -5.10
CA MET A 77 8.08 5.47 -5.08
C MET A 77 8.57 4.49 -6.16
N ALA A 78 8.87 4.98 -7.36
CA ALA A 78 9.37 4.13 -8.45
C ALA A 78 10.82 3.66 -8.22
N LYS A 79 11.61 4.39 -7.42
CA LYS A 79 13.04 4.13 -7.20
C LYS A 79 13.36 3.43 -5.89
N LYS A 80 12.48 3.55 -4.89
CA LYS A 80 12.69 3.10 -3.52
C LYS A 80 11.66 2.06 -3.13
N GLU A 81 12.14 0.98 -2.53
CA GLU A 81 11.27 -0.04 -1.98
C GLU A 81 10.57 0.43 -0.68
N ILE A 82 9.24 0.33 -0.68
CA ILE A 82 8.34 0.80 0.40
C ILE A 82 8.23 -0.24 1.54
N PHE A 83 8.48 -1.53 1.25
CA PHE A 83 8.35 -2.64 2.22
C PHE A 83 7.02 -2.64 2.99
N GLY A 84 5.91 -2.45 2.27
CA GLY A 84 4.56 -2.42 2.81
C GLY A 84 3.53 -2.86 1.78
N PRO A 85 2.25 -2.98 2.15
CA PRO A 85 1.17 -3.37 1.24
C PRO A 85 0.78 -2.21 0.30
N VAL A 86 1.74 -1.70 -0.49
CA VAL A 86 1.58 -0.57 -1.40
C VAL A 86 1.97 -1.00 -2.81
N ILE A 87 1.06 -0.81 -3.76
CA ILE A 87 1.27 -1.11 -5.18
C ILE A 87 1.24 0.19 -5.96
N GLY A 88 2.25 0.39 -6.82
CA GLY A 88 2.31 1.51 -7.76
C GLY A 88 2.03 1.06 -9.17
N LEU A 89 1.13 1.75 -9.86
CA LEU A 89 0.84 1.54 -11.27
C LEU A 89 1.54 2.63 -12.09
N MET A 90 2.38 2.16 -13.01
CA MET A 90 3.07 3.00 -13.98
C MET A 90 2.51 2.70 -15.37
N GLN A 91 2.08 3.74 -16.08
CA GLN A 91 1.63 3.62 -17.46
C GLN A 91 2.82 3.85 -18.39
N VAL A 92 2.99 2.95 -19.36
CA VAL A 92 3.98 3.07 -20.44
C VAL A 92 3.27 3.06 -21.79
N SER A 93 3.76 3.87 -22.72
CA SER A 93 3.16 4.03 -24.05
C SER A 93 3.41 2.84 -24.96
N THR A 94 4.54 2.17 -24.78
CA THR A 94 5.02 1.04 -25.57
C THR A 94 5.76 0.04 -24.69
N LEU A 95 5.85 -1.21 -25.14
CA LEU A 95 6.61 -2.28 -24.49
C LEU A 95 8.09 -2.33 -24.93
N ASP A 96 8.45 -1.48 -25.90
CA ASP A 96 9.79 -1.35 -26.48
C ASP A 96 10.74 -0.59 -25.55
#